data_AF-X0ZIF8-F1
#
_entry.id   AF-X0ZIF8-F1
#
_cell.length_a   1.000
_cell.length_b   1.000
_cell.length_c   1.000
_cell.angle_alpha   90.00
_cell.angle_beta   90.00
_cell.angle_gamma   90.00
#
_symmetry.space_group_name_H-M   'P 1'
#
loop_
_entity.id
_entity.type
_entity.pdbx_description
1 polymer ?
#
loop_
_entity_poly.entity_id
_entity_poly.type
_entity_poly.pdbx_seq_one_letter_code
_entity_poly.pdbx_strand_id
1 'polypeptide(L)'
;MLINFIGISAVNFSKSKTECFFVLSSYYCGTPELGLIDAKRLIADSFIDENGLNLHIDSASSLKQFITSRIQMYDRVYWHKRGRACDLQIIDILADTYKLMGFKNPEKDLDNYYNLNDWYLFTTMLNWVESKDDKKREIGKIWRDLINQNLYWHEAFSYSVRFTKTLLPGTRVKSPEEVEEDIRKELPKNLRGLELKVDTPDIDVRPENPRLSRQKVNIYDDKTKKHSVFDFEKLTAEIPIKFMSMRVFIKERKHIADVYRAAEKVFVTSFKEQGENF
;
A
#
# COMPACT_ATOMS: atom_id res chain seq x y z
N MET A 1 0.49 12.85 20.34
CA MET A 1 1.93 12.50 20.44
C MET A 1 2.11 10.98 20.46
N LEU A 2 1.39 10.26 19.59
CA LEU A 2 1.36 8.79 19.52
C LEU A 2 1.54 8.23 18.10
N ILE A 3 1.90 9.09 17.16
CA ILE A 3 2.22 8.72 15.78
C ILE A 3 3.70 8.29 15.64
N ASN A 4 4.53 8.50 16.67
CA ASN A 4 5.98 8.27 16.58
C ASN A 4 6.49 6.97 17.22
N PHE A 5 5.63 6.12 17.80
CA PHE A 5 6.08 4.87 18.45
C PHE A 5 6.12 3.63 17.54
N ILE A 6 5.74 3.77 16.26
CA ILE A 6 5.90 2.73 15.23
C ILE A 6 7.24 2.88 14.47
N GLY A 7 8.02 3.92 14.77
CA GLY A 7 9.23 4.31 14.04
C GLY A 7 10.51 3.50 14.33
N ILE A 8 10.52 2.57 15.31
CA ILE A 8 11.72 1.76 15.65
C ILE A 8 11.70 0.37 14.96
N SER A 9 10.62 0.03 14.26
CA SER A 9 10.47 -1.22 13.50
C SER A 9 10.86 -1.13 12.01
N ALA A 10 11.49 -0.03 11.59
CA ALA A 10 11.88 0.29 10.23
C ALA A 10 13.12 -0.49 9.75
N VAL A 11 12.99 -1.82 9.68
CA VAL A 11 13.91 -2.66 8.92
C VAL A 11 13.06 -3.57 8.05
N ASN A 12 13.07 -3.29 6.76
CA ASN A 12 12.50 -4.14 5.70
C ASN A 12 13.12 -5.56 5.64
N PHE A 13 14.05 -5.88 6.54
CA PHE A 13 14.79 -7.12 6.70
C PHE A 13 14.80 -7.62 8.18
N SER A 14 13.74 -7.37 8.96
CA SER A 14 13.63 -7.97 10.30
C SER A 14 12.91 -9.33 10.23
N LYS A 15 13.45 -10.33 10.96
CA LYS A 15 12.90 -11.69 11.12
C LYS A 15 11.41 -11.76 11.45
N SER A 16 10.80 -10.67 11.94
CA SER A 16 9.48 -10.71 12.57
C SER A 16 8.30 -10.41 11.66
N LYS A 17 8.46 -9.70 10.53
CA LYS A 17 7.28 -9.15 9.82
C LYS A 17 7.27 -9.10 8.29
N THR A 18 8.39 -9.10 7.57
CA THR A 18 8.34 -9.04 6.09
C THR A 18 8.45 -10.42 5.44
N GLU A 19 9.48 -11.20 5.76
CA GLU A 19 9.71 -12.51 5.10
C GLU A 19 8.60 -13.53 5.39
N CYS A 20 8.24 -13.71 6.67
CA CYS A 20 7.19 -14.64 7.07
C CYS A 20 5.82 -14.17 6.55
N PHE A 21 5.55 -12.87 6.58
CA PHE A 21 4.28 -12.33 6.10
C PHE A 21 4.09 -12.50 4.59
N PHE A 22 5.10 -12.26 3.75
CA PHE A 22 4.93 -12.46 2.30
C PHE A 22 4.69 -13.92 1.94
N VAL A 23 5.47 -14.84 2.53
CA VAL A 23 5.32 -16.28 2.30
C VAL A 23 3.98 -16.79 2.82
N LEU A 24 3.56 -16.31 4.00
CA LEU A 24 2.30 -16.71 4.62
C LEU A 24 1.10 -16.13 3.85
N SER A 25 1.16 -14.86 3.47
CA SER A 25 0.12 -14.20 2.68
C SER A 25 0.01 -14.81 1.29
N SER A 26 1.12 -15.10 0.61
CA SER A 26 1.09 -15.75 -0.71
C SER A 26 0.48 -17.15 -0.62
N TYR A 27 0.80 -17.90 0.44
CA TYR A 27 0.22 -19.21 0.71
C TYR A 27 -1.29 -19.14 0.93
N TYR A 28 -1.76 -18.29 1.86
CA TYR A 28 -3.20 -18.17 2.18
C TYR A 28 -4.02 -17.51 1.08
N CYS A 29 -3.43 -16.60 0.30
CA CYS A 29 -4.11 -15.99 -0.85
C CYS A 29 -4.12 -16.91 -2.09
N GLY A 30 -3.52 -18.10 -2.03
CA GLY A 30 -3.46 -19.02 -3.16
C GLY A 30 -2.60 -18.50 -4.31
N THR A 31 -1.61 -17.65 -4.00
CA THR A 31 -0.66 -17.06 -4.95
C THR A 31 0.80 -17.41 -4.60
N PRO A 32 1.13 -18.69 -4.29
CA PRO A 32 2.45 -19.08 -3.81
C PRO A 32 3.57 -18.65 -4.77
N GLU A 33 3.29 -18.60 -6.09
CA GLU A 33 4.21 -18.16 -7.13
C GLU A 33 4.72 -16.73 -6.95
N LEU A 34 3.94 -15.86 -6.28
CA LEU A 34 4.32 -14.47 -6.02
C LEU A 34 5.22 -14.31 -4.79
N GLY A 35 5.17 -15.28 -3.87
CA GLY A 35 5.90 -15.25 -2.59
C GLY A 35 7.09 -16.20 -2.51
N LEU A 36 7.54 -16.78 -3.63
CA LEU A 36 8.72 -17.65 -3.66
C LEU A 36 9.99 -16.81 -3.40
N ILE A 37 10.44 -16.84 -2.14
CA ILE A 37 11.69 -16.20 -1.70
C ILE A 37 12.59 -17.21 -1.00
N ASP A 38 13.90 -17.13 -1.25
CA ASP A 38 14.89 -17.90 -0.49
C ASP A 38 15.29 -17.17 0.79
N ALA A 39 14.35 -17.08 1.73
CA ALA A 39 14.55 -16.39 3.01
C ALA A 39 15.66 -17.06 3.84
N LYS A 40 15.81 -18.39 3.77
CA LYS A 40 16.85 -19.10 4.53
C LYS A 40 18.23 -18.66 4.11
N ARG A 41 18.47 -18.56 2.80
CA ARG A 41 19.75 -18.09 2.26
C ARG A 41 20.00 -16.62 2.58
N LEU A 42 18.99 -15.77 2.44
CA LEU A 42 19.07 -14.36 2.83
C LEU A 42 19.47 -14.17 4.30
N ILE A 43 18.90 -14.97 5.20
CA ILE A 43 19.27 -14.95 6.62
C ILE A 43 20.69 -15.46 6.84
N ALA A 44 21.05 -16.59 6.23
CA ALA A 44 22.35 -17.24 6.42
C ALA A 44 23.51 -16.37 5.94
N ASP A 45 23.31 -15.64 4.84
CA ASP A 45 24.33 -14.80 4.22
C ASP A 45 24.29 -13.35 4.72
N SER A 46 23.37 -13.03 5.64
CA SER A 46 23.30 -11.73 6.29
C SER A 46 24.13 -11.69 7.56
N PHE A 47 24.88 -10.60 7.76
CA PHE A 47 25.67 -10.39 8.97
C PHE A 47 25.78 -8.91 9.30
N ILE A 48 26.24 -8.63 10.52
CA ILE A 48 26.33 -7.29 11.07
C ILE A 48 27.78 -6.97 11.43
N ASP A 49 28.24 -5.79 11.04
CA ASP A 49 29.52 -5.23 11.47
C ASP A 49 29.45 -3.70 11.68
N GLU A 50 30.61 -3.03 11.68
CA GLU A 50 30.75 -1.58 11.80
C GLU A 50 30.03 -0.78 10.69
N ASN A 51 29.82 -1.38 9.51
CA ASN A 51 29.09 -0.79 8.38
C ASN A 51 27.57 -1.05 8.45
N GLY A 52 27.09 -1.76 9.48
CA GLY A 52 25.67 -2.05 9.68
C GLY A 52 25.27 -3.44 9.18
N LEU A 53 24.09 -3.56 8.55
CA LEU A 53 23.60 -4.82 7.98
C LEU A 53 24.20 -5.05 6.58
N ASN A 54 24.92 -6.16 6.43
CA ASN A 54 25.55 -6.59 5.19
C ASN A 54 24.94 -7.91 4.70
N LEU A 55 24.97 -8.11 3.40
CA LEU A 55 24.60 -9.34 2.72
C LEU A 55 25.76 -9.81 1.84
N HIS A 56 26.09 -11.10 1.90
CA HIS A 56 27.09 -11.68 1.01
C HIS A 56 26.69 -11.55 -0.46
N ILE A 57 27.64 -11.27 -1.35
CA ILE A 57 27.40 -11.05 -2.79
C ILE A 57 26.73 -12.26 -3.47
N ASP A 58 27.02 -13.47 -3.01
CA ASP A 58 26.39 -14.69 -3.54
C ASP A 58 24.87 -14.73 -3.32
N SER A 59 24.36 -14.00 -2.33
CA SER A 59 22.92 -13.88 -2.03
C SER A 59 22.21 -12.76 -2.79
N ALA A 60 22.93 -12.04 -3.66
CA ALA A 60 22.37 -10.88 -4.35
C ALA A 60 21.20 -11.25 -5.29
N SER A 61 21.21 -12.46 -5.88
CA SER A 61 20.08 -12.99 -6.66
C SER A 61 18.84 -13.26 -5.82
N SER A 62 19.01 -13.81 -4.61
CA SER A 62 17.92 -13.99 -3.64
C SER A 62 17.35 -12.66 -3.18
N LEU A 63 18.19 -11.62 -3.05
CA LEU A 63 17.72 -10.26 -2.74
C LEU A 63 16.90 -9.66 -3.89
N LYS A 64 17.36 -9.82 -5.14
CA LYS A 64 16.62 -9.43 -6.35
C LYS A 64 15.25 -10.12 -6.41
N GLN A 65 15.20 -11.41 -6.10
CA GLN A 65 13.95 -12.17 -6.05
C GLN A 65 13.03 -11.63 -4.95
N PHE A 66 13.55 -11.39 -3.74
CA PHE A 66 12.77 -10.84 -2.63
C PHE A 66 12.12 -9.50 -2.97
N ILE A 67 12.88 -8.56 -3.55
CA ILE A 67 12.37 -7.24 -3.96
C ILE A 67 11.28 -7.41 -5.03
N THR A 68 11.51 -8.28 -6.00
CA THR A 68 10.54 -8.56 -7.08
C THR A 68 9.24 -9.14 -6.53
N SER A 69 9.32 -10.18 -5.69
CA SER A 69 8.17 -10.79 -5.02
C SER A 69 7.39 -9.78 -4.19
N ARG A 70 8.08 -8.91 -3.45
CA ARG A 70 7.46 -7.82 -2.69
C ARG A 70 6.62 -6.92 -3.59
N ILE A 71 7.18 -6.41 -4.69
CA ILE A 71 6.44 -5.56 -5.65
C ILE A 71 5.20 -6.29 -6.17
N GLN A 72 5.34 -7.55 -6.55
CA GLN A 72 4.24 -8.35 -7.10
C GLN A 72 3.11 -8.56 -6.08
N MET A 73 3.45 -8.79 -4.81
CA MET A 73 2.47 -8.94 -3.74
C MET A 73 1.70 -7.64 -3.48
N TYR A 74 2.37 -6.48 -3.51
CA TYR A 74 1.68 -5.19 -3.41
C TYR A 74 0.74 -4.93 -4.58
N ASP A 75 1.21 -5.17 -5.80
CA ASP A 75 0.42 -4.95 -7.01
C ASP A 75 -0.81 -5.86 -7.09
N ARG A 76 -0.65 -7.15 -6.81
CA ARG A 76 -1.70 -8.16 -7.05
C ARG A 76 -2.60 -8.45 -5.85
N VAL A 77 -2.06 -8.36 -4.63
CA VAL A 77 -2.77 -8.76 -3.41
C VAL A 77 -3.14 -7.54 -2.59
N TYR A 78 -2.17 -6.80 -2.07
CA TYR A 78 -2.44 -5.73 -1.09
C TYR A 78 -3.16 -4.53 -1.68
N TRP A 79 -2.88 -4.19 -2.94
CA TRP A 79 -3.55 -3.07 -3.63
C TRP A 79 -4.58 -3.54 -4.65
N HIS A 80 -5.13 -4.73 -4.46
CA HIS A 80 -6.20 -5.21 -5.30
C HIS A 80 -7.43 -4.30 -5.23
N LYS A 81 -8.02 -3.97 -6.39
CA LYS A 81 -9.11 -3.00 -6.53
C LYS A 81 -10.29 -3.20 -5.57
N ARG A 82 -10.67 -4.47 -5.31
CA ARG A 82 -11.79 -4.79 -4.40
C ARG A 82 -11.42 -4.53 -2.94
N GLY A 83 -10.18 -4.82 -2.55
CA GLY A 83 -9.68 -4.52 -1.21
C GLY A 83 -9.65 -3.01 -0.97
N ARG A 84 -9.12 -2.24 -1.94
CA ARG A 84 -9.09 -0.77 -1.85
C ARG A 84 -10.49 -0.16 -1.81
N ALA A 85 -11.43 -0.65 -2.63
CA ALA A 85 -12.82 -0.21 -2.55
C ALA A 85 -13.46 -0.49 -1.18
N CYS A 86 -13.13 -1.64 -0.57
CA CYS A 86 -13.54 -1.99 0.79
C CYS A 86 -12.94 -1.00 1.81
N ASP A 87 -11.64 -0.76 1.76
CA ASP A 87 -10.93 0.18 2.63
C ASP A 87 -11.56 1.58 2.57
N LEU A 88 -11.85 2.08 1.36
CA LEU A 88 -12.48 3.40 1.16
C LEU A 88 -13.86 3.49 1.82
N GLN A 89 -14.64 2.41 1.73
CA GLN A 89 -15.95 2.33 2.37
C GLN A 89 -15.85 2.21 3.90
N ILE A 90 -14.85 1.50 4.41
CA ILE A 90 -14.55 1.46 5.85
C ILE A 90 -14.18 2.86 6.32
N ILE A 91 -13.26 3.55 5.63
CA ILE A 91 -12.83 4.90 5.98
C ILE A 91 -14.02 5.87 6.11
N ASP A 92 -15.00 5.77 5.21
CA ASP A 92 -16.20 6.62 5.24
C ASP A 92 -17.04 6.46 6.52
N ILE A 93 -17.11 5.25 7.05
CA ILE A 93 -18.00 4.93 8.19
C ILE A 93 -17.26 4.71 9.50
N LEU A 94 -15.93 4.55 9.50
CA LEU A 94 -15.17 4.09 10.66
C LEU A 94 -15.23 5.06 11.82
N ALA A 95 -15.07 6.36 11.56
CA ALA A 95 -15.10 7.38 12.61
C ALA A 95 -16.47 7.44 13.32
N ASP A 96 -17.55 7.40 12.54
CA ASP A 96 -18.90 7.37 13.09
C ASP A 96 -19.21 6.04 13.79
N THR A 97 -18.73 4.93 13.25
CA THR A 97 -18.84 3.60 13.88
C THR A 97 -18.19 3.61 15.26
N TYR A 98 -16.93 4.07 15.33
CA TYR A 98 -16.16 4.13 16.58
C TYR A 98 -16.86 5.02 17.62
N LYS A 99 -17.37 6.18 17.20
CA LYS A 99 -18.13 7.10 18.05
C LYS A 99 -19.42 6.48 18.59
N LEU A 100 -20.20 5.80 17.74
CA LEU A 100 -21.47 5.18 18.13
C LEU A 100 -21.31 3.91 18.99
N MET A 101 -20.18 3.22 18.87
CA MET A 101 -19.79 2.12 19.77
C MET A 101 -19.37 2.63 21.16
N GLY A 102 -19.16 3.94 21.32
CA GLY A 102 -18.79 4.54 22.59
C GLY A 102 -17.32 4.35 22.96
N PHE A 103 -16.48 3.99 21.99
CA PHE A 103 -15.05 3.87 22.23
C PHE A 103 -14.42 5.25 22.46
N LYS A 104 -13.49 5.30 23.42
CA LYS A 104 -12.72 6.50 23.76
C LYS A 104 -11.33 6.42 23.12
N ASN A 105 -10.51 7.46 23.33
CA ASN A 105 -9.10 7.38 22.98
C ASN A 105 -8.48 6.16 23.72
N PRO A 106 -7.85 5.20 23.01
CA PRO A 106 -7.20 4.03 23.60
C PRO A 106 -6.20 4.36 24.71
N GLU A 107 -5.54 5.53 24.65
CA GLU A 107 -4.65 6.01 25.72
C GLU A 107 -5.32 6.10 27.09
N LYS A 108 -6.64 6.31 27.10
CA LYS A 108 -7.44 6.54 28.31
C LYS A 108 -8.28 5.32 28.71
N ASP A 109 -8.37 4.32 27.84
CA ASP A 109 -9.27 3.17 28.00
C ASP A 109 -8.74 1.97 27.21
N LEU A 110 -7.64 1.41 27.69
CA LEU A 110 -6.96 0.27 27.07
C LEU A 110 -7.78 -1.01 27.14
N ASP A 111 -8.53 -1.22 28.23
CA ASP A 111 -9.35 -2.43 28.42
C ASP A 111 -10.44 -2.52 27.35
N ASN A 112 -11.09 -1.39 27.03
CA ASN A 112 -12.07 -1.37 25.95
C ASN A 112 -11.40 -1.59 24.59
N TYR A 113 -10.27 -0.93 24.33
CA TYR A 113 -9.51 -1.14 23.09
C TYR A 113 -9.05 -2.59 22.89
N TYR A 114 -8.65 -3.29 23.96
CA TYR A 114 -8.27 -4.71 23.91
C TYR A 114 -9.42 -5.61 23.39
N ASN A 115 -10.66 -5.27 23.74
CA ASN A 115 -11.84 -6.01 23.29
C ASN A 115 -12.25 -5.68 21.84
N LEU A 116 -11.68 -4.64 21.23
CA LEU A 116 -11.95 -4.28 19.85
C LEU A 116 -11.20 -5.23 18.90
N ASN A 117 -11.92 -6.26 18.45
CA ASN A 117 -11.47 -7.20 17.42
C ASN A 117 -12.53 -7.34 16.33
N ASP A 118 -12.17 -8.03 15.24
CA ASP A 118 -13.03 -8.20 14.06
C ASP A 118 -14.37 -8.87 14.41
N TRP A 119 -14.35 -9.87 15.30
CA TRP A 119 -15.58 -10.54 15.74
C TRP A 119 -16.51 -9.60 16.50
N TYR A 120 -15.99 -8.87 17.48
CA TYR A 120 -16.76 -7.89 18.24
C TYR A 120 -17.34 -6.81 17.32
N LEU A 121 -16.53 -6.30 16.39
CA LEU A 121 -16.95 -5.31 15.40
C LEU A 121 -18.08 -5.86 14.53
N PHE A 122 -17.89 -7.01 13.87
CA PHE A 122 -18.88 -7.56 12.93
C PHE A 122 -20.19 -7.92 13.62
N THR A 123 -20.15 -8.60 14.77
CA THR A 123 -21.37 -8.93 15.52
C THR A 123 -22.13 -7.67 15.95
N THR A 124 -21.40 -6.64 16.40
CA THR A 124 -22.04 -5.36 16.78
C THR A 124 -22.69 -4.69 15.58
N MET A 125 -22.00 -4.63 14.43
CA MET A 125 -22.52 -3.98 13.23
C MET A 125 -23.73 -4.69 12.64
N LEU A 126 -23.75 -6.04 12.67
CA LEU A 126 -24.90 -6.82 12.21
C LEU A 126 -26.13 -6.58 13.10
N ASN A 127 -25.95 -6.47 14.42
CA ASN A 127 -27.04 -6.12 15.34
C ASN A 127 -27.59 -4.71 15.10
N TRP A 128 -26.77 -3.78 14.61
CA TRP A 128 -27.21 -2.42 14.34
C TRP A 128 -28.19 -2.32 13.17
N VAL A 129 -28.23 -3.29 12.27
CA VAL A 129 -29.17 -3.32 11.12
C VAL A 129 -30.63 -3.20 11.56
N GLU A 130 -30.97 -3.69 12.75
CA GLU A 130 -32.32 -3.65 13.33
C GLU A 130 -32.45 -2.65 14.50
N SER A 131 -31.44 -1.79 14.70
CA SER A 131 -31.43 -0.81 15.77
C SER A 131 -32.59 0.20 15.64
N LYS A 132 -33.18 0.57 16.79
CA LYS A 132 -34.15 1.67 16.87
C LYS A 132 -33.51 3.04 16.62
N ASP A 133 -32.22 3.17 16.91
CA ASP A 133 -31.43 4.37 16.56
C ASP A 133 -31.18 4.39 15.05
N ASP A 134 -31.64 5.48 14.40
CA ASP A 134 -31.58 5.65 12.95
C ASP A 134 -30.15 5.67 12.40
N LYS A 135 -29.22 6.31 13.13
CA LYS A 135 -27.82 6.44 12.67
C LYS A 135 -27.10 5.10 12.79
N LYS A 136 -27.33 4.36 13.88
CA LYS A 136 -26.84 2.98 14.01
C LYS A 136 -27.40 2.10 12.89
N ARG A 137 -28.70 2.23 12.60
CA ARG A 137 -29.36 1.44 11.55
C ARG A 137 -28.81 1.72 10.16
N GLU A 138 -28.51 2.96 9.84
CA GLU A 138 -27.86 3.34 8.59
C GLU A 138 -26.46 2.72 8.46
N ILE A 139 -25.61 2.90 9.47
CA ILE A 139 -24.24 2.37 9.47
C ILE A 139 -24.23 0.84 9.47
N GLY A 140 -25.12 0.20 10.24
CA GLY A 140 -25.27 -1.25 10.24
C GLY A 140 -25.61 -1.80 8.85
N LYS A 141 -26.46 -1.12 8.07
CA LYS A 141 -26.75 -1.50 6.68
C LYS A 141 -25.51 -1.39 5.80
N ILE A 142 -24.72 -0.31 5.93
CA ILE A 142 -23.48 -0.14 5.16
C ILE A 142 -22.47 -1.25 5.49
N TRP A 143 -22.31 -1.60 6.77
CA TRP A 143 -21.44 -2.71 7.19
C TRP A 143 -21.93 -4.06 6.68
N ARG A 144 -23.24 -4.31 6.73
CA ARG A 144 -23.83 -5.54 6.17
C ARG A 144 -23.55 -5.63 4.67
N ASP A 145 -23.70 -4.53 3.95
CA ASP A 145 -23.42 -4.50 2.51
C ASP A 145 -21.93 -4.74 2.25
N LEU A 146 -21.03 -4.14 3.04
CA LEU A 146 -19.59 -4.38 2.99
C LEU A 146 -19.23 -5.86 3.24
N ILE A 147 -19.78 -6.48 4.28
CA ILE A 147 -19.55 -7.90 4.62
C ILE A 147 -20.01 -8.82 3.47
N ASN A 148 -21.13 -8.47 2.82
CA ASN A 148 -21.64 -9.18 1.65
C ASN A 148 -20.94 -8.79 0.34
N GLN A 149 -19.87 -7.98 0.40
CA GLN A 149 -19.14 -7.45 -0.75
C GLN A 149 -19.99 -6.62 -1.73
N ASN A 150 -21.11 -6.08 -1.27
CA ASN A 150 -21.90 -5.09 -1.99
C ASN A 150 -21.32 -3.70 -1.72
N LEU A 151 -20.18 -3.42 -2.33
CA LEU A 151 -19.47 -2.16 -2.17
C LEU A 151 -20.16 -1.06 -2.99
N TYR A 152 -20.18 0.18 -2.48
CA TYR A 152 -20.67 1.33 -3.23
C TYR A 152 -19.54 2.11 -3.93
N TRP A 153 -18.27 1.88 -3.59
CA TRP A 153 -17.14 2.40 -4.37
C TRP A 153 -16.80 1.48 -5.52
N HIS A 154 -16.70 2.06 -6.72
CA HIS A 154 -16.36 1.33 -7.94
C HIS A 154 -15.16 1.97 -8.61
N GLU A 155 -14.16 1.16 -8.92
CA GLU A 155 -13.03 1.59 -9.70
C GLU A 155 -13.49 1.98 -11.11
N ALA A 156 -13.28 3.24 -11.47
CA ALA A 156 -13.49 3.76 -12.81
C ALA A 156 -12.21 3.76 -13.64
N PHE A 157 -11.05 3.96 -13.00
CA PHE A 157 -9.76 4.02 -13.68
C PHE A 157 -8.64 3.53 -12.75
N SER A 158 -7.62 2.89 -13.32
CA SER A 158 -6.41 2.51 -12.61
C SER A 158 -5.19 2.62 -13.52
N TYR A 159 -4.09 3.16 -13.00
CA TYR A 159 -2.80 3.21 -13.68
C TYR A 159 -1.70 2.98 -12.66
N SER A 160 -0.71 2.16 -13.01
CA SER A 160 0.39 1.84 -12.10
C SER A 160 1.73 2.15 -12.76
N VAL A 161 2.60 2.83 -12.01
CA VAL A 161 3.93 3.27 -12.45
C VAL A 161 5.00 2.57 -11.64
N ARG A 162 6.01 2.08 -12.36
CA ARG A 162 7.15 1.35 -11.82
C ARG A 162 8.40 2.18 -12.09
N PHE A 163 9.01 2.71 -11.04
CA PHE A 163 10.21 3.52 -11.13
C PHE A 163 11.44 2.63 -10.88
N THR A 164 12.29 2.47 -11.89
CA THR A 164 13.59 1.77 -11.79
C THR A 164 14.69 2.66 -11.21
N LYS A 165 14.52 3.99 -11.32
CA LYS A 165 15.43 5.00 -10.78
C LYS A 165 14.69 5.94 -9.84
N THR A 166 15.46 6.62 -8.98
CA THR A 166 14.91 7.69 -8.14
C THR A 166 14.36 8.79 -9.06
N LEU A 167 13.20 9.37 -8.69
CA LEU A 167 12.62 10.51 -9.38
C LEU A 167 13.69 11.61 -9.55
N LEU A 168 13.74 12.22 -10.74
CA LEU A 168 14.66 13.32 -10.99
C LEU A 168 14.38 14.47 -10.00
N PRO A 169 15.42 15.19 -9.54
CA PRO A 169 15.24 16.38 -8.71
C PRO A 169 14.29 17.37 -9.40
N GLY A 170 13.18 17.71 -8.74
CA GLY A 170 12.14 18.60 -9.28
C GLY A 170 10.91 17.89 -9.85
N THR A 171 10.95 16.57 -10.07
CA THR A 171 9.76 15.79 -10.44
C THR A 171 8.88 15.58 -9.21
N ARG A 172 7.76 16.32 -9.17
CA ARG A 172 6.76 16.20 -8.10
C ARG A 172 5.63 15.27 -8.55
N VAL A 173 5.34 14.28 -7.72
CA VAL A 173 4.12 13.47 -7.83
C VAL A 173 2.95 14.31 -7.29
N LYS A 174 1.90 14.47 -8.09
CA LYS A 174 0.67 15.18 -7.68
C LYS A 174 0.00 14.44 -6.52
N SER A 175 -0.58 15.18 -5.58
CA SER A 175 -1.38 14.59 -4.51
C SER A 175 -2.70 14.01 -5.06
N PRO A 176 -3.36 13.09 -4.34
CA PRO A 176 -4.68 12.60 -4.73
C PRO A 176 -5.69 13.71 -5.03
N GLU A 177 -5.67 14.78 -4.23
CA GLU A 177 -6.58 15.92 -4.35
C GLU A 177 -6.30 16.74 -5.62
N GLU A 178 -5.02 16.97 -5.95
CA GLU A 178 -4.63 17.65 -7.19
C GLU A 178 -5.08 16.86 -8.43
N VAL A 179 -4.89 15.53 -8.39
CA VAL A 179 -5.33 14.64 -9.47
C VAL A 179 -6.86 14.61 -9.59
N GLU A 180 -7.57 14.60 -8.47
CA GLU A 180 -9.04 14.67 -8.46
C GLU A 180 -9.53 15.98 -9.11
N GLU A 181 -8.91 17.10 -8.77
CA GLU A 181 -9.27 18.41 -9.34
C GLU A 181 -9.06 18.44 -10.86
N ASP A 182 -7.95 17.88 -11.35
CA ASP A 182 -7.66 17.77 -12.78
C ASP A 182 -8.70 16.89 -13.50
N ILE A 183 -9.07 15.75 -12.91
CA ILE A 183 -10.12 14.86 -13.45
C ILE A 183 -11.47 15.60 -13.50
N ARG A 184 -11.81 16.37 -12.45
CA ARG A 184 -13.04 17.17 -12.42
C ARG A 184 -13.07 18.24 -13.51
N LYS A 185 -11.92 18.84 -13.87
CA LYS A 185 -11.84 19.82 -14.96
C LYS A 185 -12.14 19.20 -16.33
N GLU A 186 -11.64 17.98 -16.56
CA GLU A 186 -11.85 17.22 -17.80
C GLU A 186 -13.25 16.62 -17.93
N LEU A 187 -13.99 16.46 -16.82
CA LEU A 187 -15.36 15.95 -16.85
C LEU A 187 -16.36 16.95 -17.49
N PRO A 188 -17.40 16.44 -18.17
CA PRO A 188 -18.53 17.25 -18.63
C PRO A 188 -19.15 18.07 -17.48
N LYS A 189 -19.61 19.30 -17.76
CA LYS A 189 -20.11 20.23 -16.72
C LYS A 189 -21.15 19.63 -15.78
N ASN A 190 -22.06 18.80 -16.31
CA ASN A 190 -23.12 18.13 -15.54
C ASN A 190 -22.63 16.99 -14.65
N LEU A 191 -21.38 16.53 -14.83
CA LEU A 191 -20.78 15.41 -14.08
C LEU A 191 -19.67 15.87 -13.11
N ARG A 192 -19.35 17.16 -13.06
CA ARG A 192 -18.28 17.67 -12.16
C ARG A 192 -18.62 17.58 -10.68
N GLY A 193 -19.91 17.46 -10.36
CA GLY A 193 -20.43 17.29 -8.99
C GLY A 193 -20.44 15.83 -8.50
N LEU A 194 -20.00 14.86 -9.32
CA LEU A 194 -19.90 13.48 -8.90
C LEU A 194 -18.96 13.35 -7.69
N GLU A 195 -19.30 12.40 -6.81
CA GLU A 195 -18.43 12.02 -5.71
C GLU A 195 -17.33 11.09 -6.25
N LEU A 196 -16.11 11.62 -6.26
CA LEU A 196 -14.91 10.92 -6.70
C LEU A 196 -13.98 10.72 -5.51
N LYS A 197 -13.21 9.64 -5.55
CA LYS A 197 -12.06 9.44 -4.68
C LYS A 197 -10.87 9.00 -5.49
N VAL A 198 -9.77 9.73 -5.38
CA VAL A 198 -8.48 9.31 -5.93
C VAL A 198 -7.67 8.65 -4.83
N ASP A 199 -7.14 7.48 -5.13
CA ASP A 199 -6.28 6.70 -4.23
C ASP A 199 -4.93 6.49 -4.91
N THR A 200 -3.83 6.92 -4.28
CA THR A 200 -2.48 6.85 -4.86
C THR A 200 -1.48 6.13 -3.94
N PRO A 201 -1.68 4.85 -3.59
CA PRO A 201 -0.73 4.15 -2.76
C PRO A 201 0.63 4.03 -3.48
N ASP A 202 1.70 4.34 -2.76
CA ASP A 202 3.06 4.13 -3.20
C ASP A 202 3.87 3.32 -2.18
N ILE A 203 4.89 2.64 -2.69
CA ILE A 203 5.82 1.88 -1.88
C ILE A 203 7.23 2.00 -2.43
N ASP A 204 8.15 2.27 -1.52
CA ASP A 204 9.56 2.07 -1.72
C ASP A 204 9.93 0.66 -1.27
N VAL A 205 10.31 -0.19 -2.22
CA VAL A 205 10.61 -1.60 -1.93
C VAL A 205 12.04 -1.83 -1.48
N ARG A 206 12.87 -0.77 -1.44
CA ARG A 206 14.28 -0.85 -1.07
C ARG A 206 14.43 -1.35 0.39
N PRO A 207 15.32 -2.32 0.63
CA PRO A 207 15.68 -2.72 1.99
C PRO A 207 16.36 -1.55 2.72
N GLU A 208 15.92 -1.29 3.95
CA GLU A 208 16.46 -0.22 4.80
C GLU A 208 17.50 -0.78 5.77
N ASN A 209 18.58 -0.03 6.01
CA ASN A 209 19.59 -0.36 7.03
C ASN A 209 19.20 0.27 8.38
N PRO A 210 18.97 -0.53 9.44
CA PRO A 210 18.55 -0.03 10.76
C PRO A 210 19.56 0.91 11.42
N ARG A 211 20.85 0.69 11.17
CA ARG A 211 21.93 1.37 11.90
C ARG A 211 22.30 2.70 11.28
N LEU A 212 22.05 2.86 9.99
CA LEU A 212 22.46 4.02 9.22
C LEU A 212 21.21 4.61 8.58
N SER A 213 20.63 5.61 9.24
CA SER A 213 19.49 6.35 8.70
C SER A 213 19.86 6.88 7.31
N ARG A 214 19.24 6.31 6.27
CA ARG A 214 19.45 6.54 4.82
C ARG A 214 20.34 5.57 4.05
N GLN A 215 20.97 4.56 4.67
CA GLN A 215 21.75 3.57 3.90
C GLN A 215 20.92 2.33 3.54
N LYS A 216 21.19 1.82 2.34
CA LYS A 216 20.65 0.58 1.79
C LYS A 216 21.39 -0.62 2.44
N VAL A 217 20.88 -1.84 2.30
CA VAL A 217 21.65 -3.04 2.69
C VAL A 217 22.97 -3.09 1.90
N ASN A 218 24.08 -3.31 2.59
CA ASN A 218 25.41 -3.36 1.97
C ASN A 218 25.65 -4.73 1.34
N ILE A 219 26.39 -4.77 0.22
CA ILE A 219 26.82 -6.02 -0.42
C ILE A 219 28.30 -6.26 -0.13
N TYR A 220 28.58 -7.32 0.63
CA TYR A 220 29.94 -7.74 0.94
C TYR A 220 30.46 -8.74 -0.08
N ASP A 221 31.65 -8.46 -0.62
CA ASP A 221 32.37 -9.35 -1.54
C ASP A 221 33.61 -9.91 -0.83
N ASP A 222 33.60 -11.22 -0.58
CA ASP A 222 34.66 -11.96 0.09
C ASP A 222 35.98 -11.98 -0.70
N LYS A 223 35.89 -11.98 -2.04
CA LYS A 223 37.06 -11.99 -2.94
C LYS A 223 37.84 -10.70 -2.85
N THR A 224 37.14 -9.57 -2.77
CA THR A 224 37.78 -8.25 -2.65
C THR A 224 37.92 -7.78 -1.20
N LYS A 225 37.29 -8.49 -0.24
CA LYS A 225 37.16 -8.11 1.18
C LYS A 225 36.66 -6.69 1.38
N LYS A 226 35.86 -6.21 0.42
CA LYS A 226 35.29 -4.87 0.43
C LYS A 226 33.80 -5.00 0.63
N HIS A 227 33.26 -4.09 1.43
CA HIS A 227 31.86 -3.70 1.29
C HIS A 227 31.80 -3.00 -0.06
N SER A 228 31.50 -3.80 -1.08
CA SER A 228 31.24 -3.22 -2.37
C SER A 228 29.96 -2.41 -2.18
N VAL A 229 30.05 -1.12 -2.46
CA VAL A 229 28.92 -0.46 -3.12
C VAL A 229 28.90 -1.02 -4.55
N PHE A 230 28.83 -2.36 -4.71
CA PHE A 230 28.31 -2.94 -5.94
C PHE A 230 26.85 -2.57 -5.89
N ASP A 231 26.64 -1.38 -6.45
CA ASP A 231 25.56 -0.49 -6.10
C ASP A 231 24.29 -1.31 -6.02
N PHE A 232 23.57 -1.22 -4.92
CA PHE A 232 22.20 -1.72 -4.89
C PHE A 232 21.46 -1.28 -6.17
N GLU A 233 21.79 -0.09 -6.69
CA GLU A 233 21.34 0.43 -7.98
C GLU A 233 21.74 -0.39 -9.20
N LYS A 234 22.90 -1.05 -9.24
CA LYS A 234 23.28 -2.00 -10.29
C LYS A 234 22.49 -3.30 -10.16
N LEU A 235 22.32 -3.81 -8.95
CA LEU A 235 21.53 -5.02 -8.68
C LEU A 235 20.05 -4.84 -8.99
N THR A 236 19.53 -3.64 -8.73
CA THR A 236 18.14 -3.25 -9.00
C THR A 236 18.00 -2.40 -10.24
N ALA A 237 19.00 -2.29 -11.12
CA ALA A 237 18.93 -1.43 -12.30
C ALA A 237 17.73 -1.79 -13.19
N GLU A 238 17.41 -3.08 -13.22
CA GLU A 238 16.32 -3.69 -13.99
C GLU A 238 15.03 -3.87 -13.16
N ILE A 239 15.06 -3.59 -11.86
CA ILE A 239 13.95 -3.84 -10.95
C ILE A 239 13.37 -2.50 -10.51
N PRO A 240 12.03 -2.33 -10.55
CA PRO A 240 11.40 -1.16 -9.99
C PRO A 240 11.73 -1.03 -8.49
N ILE A 241 12.36 0.07 -8.08
CA ILE A 241 12.67 0.36 -6.68
C ILE A 241 11.57 1.13 -5.98
N LYS A 242 10.73 1.82 -6.76
CA LYS A 242 9.50 2.46 -6.27
C LYS A 242 8.33 2.04 -7.16
N PHE A 243 7.21 1.73 -6.53
CA PHE A 243 5.99 1.35 -7.21
C PHE A 243 4.86 2.25 -6.71
N MET A 244 4.07 2.77 -7.64
CA MET A 244 2.93 3.63 -7.35
C MET A 244 1.74 3.14 -8.14
N SER A 245 0.59 3.02 -7.49
CA SER A 245 -0.68 2.76 -8.14
C SER A 245 -1.56 3.97 -7.95
N MET A 246 -2.25 4.39 -9.00
CA MET A 246 -3.20 5.49 -8.97
C MET A 246 -4.55 4.94 -9.42
N ARG A 247 -5.58 5.14 -8.60
CA ARG A 247 -6.92 4.62 -8.84
C ARG A 247 -7.94 5.72 -8.63
N VAL A 248 -9.00 5.68 -9.42
CA VAL A 248 -10.13 6.61 -9.32
C VAL A 248 -11.39 5.81 -9.06
N PHE A 249 -12.07 6.14 -7.97
CA PHE A 249 -13.31 5.50 -7.54
C PHE A 249 -14.49 6.46 -7.67
N ILE A 250 -15.64 5.90 -8.00
CA ILE A 250 -16.93 6.58 -8.13
C ILE A 250 -18.04 5.72 -7.52
N LYS A 251 -19.09 6.35 -7.00
CA LYS A 251 -20.30 5.65 -6.52
C LYS A 251 -21.27 5.28 -7.65
N GLU A 252 -21.50 6.19 -8.57
CA GLU A 252 -22.47 6.01 -9.67
C GLU A 252 -21.89 5.22 -10.86
N ARG A 253 -22.15 3.91 -10.89
CA ARG A 253 -21.64 2.99 -11.94
C ARG A 253 -21.91 3.44 -13.39
N LYS A 254 -23.04 4.09 -13.64
CA LYS A 254 -23.44 4.58 -14.98
C LYS A 254 -22.45 5.59 -15.58
N HIS A 255 -21.66 6.28 -14.75
CA HIS A 255 -20.69 7.31 -15.18
C HIS A 255 -19.24 6.82 -15.20
N ILE A 256 -19.00 5.52 -15.01
CA ILE A 256 -17.64 4.94 -15.05
C ILE A 256 -16.91 5.29 -16.35
N ALA A 257 -17.58 5.17 -17.50
CA ALA A 257 -16.96 5.45 -18.80
C ALA A 257 -16.60 6.94 -18.96
N ASP A 258 -17.37 7.85 -18.37
CA ASP A 258 -17.09 9.29 -18.43
C ASP A 258 -15.87 9.64 -17.57
N VAL A 259 -15.82 9.09 -16.35
CA VAL A 259 -14.67 9.24 -15.44
C VAL A 259 -13.42 8.60 -16.01
N TYR A 260 -13.53 7.40 -16.61
CA TYR A 260 -12.40 6.74 -17.27
C TYR A 260 -11.76 7.64 -18.33
N ARG A 261 -12.55 8.21 -19.24
CA ARG A 261 -12.03 9.08 -20.32
C ARG A 261 -11.40 10.36 -19.78
N ALA A 262 -12.00 10.96 -18.75
CA ALA A 262 -11.45 12.15 -18.11
C ALA A 262 -10.11 11.82 -17.42
N ALA A 263 -10.07 10.74 -16.65
CA ALA A 263 -8.86 10.26 -16.00
C ALA A 263 -7.76 9.93 -17.02
N GLU A 264 -8.06 9.16 -18.06
CA GLU A 264 -7.11 8.81 -19.11
C GLU A 264 -6.43 10.05 -19.72
N LYS A 265 -7.16 11.13 -20.00
CA LYS A 265 -6.58 12.39 -20.49
C LYS A 265 -5.64 13.05 -19.48
N VAL A 266 -6.02 13.09 -18.21
CA VAL A 266 -5.18 13.66 -17.14
C VAL A 266 -3.89 12.86 -17.00
N PHE A 267 -3.98 11.54 -17.07
CA PHE A 267 -2.83 10.65 -16.93
C PHE A 267 -1.92 10.65 -18.16
N VAL A 268 -2.46 10.62 -19.38
CA VAL A 268 -1.67 10.72 -20.62
C VAL A 268 -0.93 12.07 -20.67
N THR A 269 -1.57 13.17 -20.26
CA THR A 269 -0.94 14.49 -20.23
C THR A 269 0.14 14.57 -19.14
N SER A 270 -0.18 14.14 -17.91
CA SER A 270 0.74 14.23 -16.76
C SER A 270 2.00 13.37 -16.91
N PHE A 271 1.92 12.23 -17.59
CA PHE A 271 3.09 11.35 -17.79
C PHE A 271 3.89 11.65 -19.07
N LYS A 272 3.27 12.24 -20.11
CA LYS A 272 4.04 12.81 -21.23
C LYS A 272 4.95 13.96 -20.79
N GLU A 273 4.46 14.79 -19.87
CA GLU A 273 5.25 15.89 -19.26
C GLU A 273 6.36 15.37 -18.33
N GLN A 274 6.20 14.17 -17.78
CA GLN A 274 7.22 13.49 -16.96
C GLN A 274 8.20 12.65 -17.78
N GLY A 275 8.08 12.63 -19.11
CA GLY A 275 9.05 12.05 -20.04
C GLY A 275 8.83 10.56 -20.32
N GLU A 276 8.40 10.26 -21.56
CA GLU A 276 8.44 8.93 -22.17
C GLU A 276 9.87 8.43 -22.50
N ASN A 277 10.90 8.96 -21.84
CA ASN A 277 12.26 8.44 -21.90
C ASN A 277 12.76 8.20 -20.48
N PHE A 278 12.33 7.09 -19.88
CA PHE A 278 12.92 6.52 -18.66
C PHE A 278 13.37 5.08 -18.90
#